data_AF-A0A2J1DR13-F1
#
_entry.id   AF-A0A2J1DR13-F1
#
_cell.length_a   1.000
_cell.length_b   1.000
_cell.length_c   1.000
_cell.angle_alpha   90.00
_cell.angle_beta   90.00
_cell.angle_gamma   90.00
#
_symmetry.space_group_name_H-M   'P 1'
#
loop_
_entity.id
_entity.type
_entity.pdbx_description
1 polymer ?
#
loop_
_entity_poly.entity_id
_entity_poly.type
_entity_poly.pdbx_seq_one_letter_code
_entity_poly.pdbx_strand_id
1 'polypeptide(L)' 'MTDLLAKKGFGIINVDSVIVAEEPKLRGHIDTMRNHLAKAMGIDPGRVGIKASTSEQLGFVGRQEGMVAWAVALVDEK' A
#
# COMPACT_ATOMS: atom_id res chain seq x y z
N MET A 1 -1.21 -14.01 -6.95
CA MET A 1 -1.36 -12.53 -7.05
C MET A 1 -0.28 -11.93 -7.94
N THR A 2 0.98 -12.31 -7.79
CA THR A 2 2.11 -11.80 -8.60
C THR A 2 2.39 -12.61 -9.87
N ASP A 3 1.49 -13.51 -10.26
CA ASP A 3 1.69 -14.50 -11.32
C ASP A 3 1.95 -13.86 -12.69
N LEU A 4 1.39 -12.66 -12.95
CA LEU A 4 1.65 -11.91 -14.18
C LEU A 4 3.09 -11.40 -14.26
N LEU A 5 3.65 -10.90 -13.15
CA LEU A 5 5.04 -10.45 -13.10
C LEU A 5 5.99 -11.63 -13.30
N ALA A 6 5.74 -12.73 -12.59
CA ALA A 6 6.54 -13.95 -12.68
C ALA A 6 6.54 -14.52 -14.11
N LYS A 7 5.38 -14.57 -14.78
CA LYS A 7 5.26 -15.00 -16.19
C LYS A 7 6.06 -14.11 -17.16
N LYS A 8 6.29 -12.85 -16.80
CA LYS A 8 7.08 -11.89 -17.58
C LYS A 8 8.55 -11.82 -17.14
N GLY A 9 8.99 -12.66 -16.19
CA GLY A 9 10.37 -12.68 -15.70
C GLY A 9 10.69 -11.60 -14.66
N PHE A 10 9.70 -10.93 -14.08
CA PHE A 10 9.91 -9.85 -13.10
C PHE A 10 9.65 -10.29 -11.66
N GLY A 11 10.36 -9.69 -10.71
CA GLY A 11 10.14 -9.76 -9.28
C GLY A 11 9.85 -8.38 -8.67
N ILE A 12 9.16 -8.35 -7.52
CA ILE A 12 8.93 -7.12 -6.77
C ILE A 12 10.15 -6.83 -5.89
N ILE A 13 10.73 -5.65 -6.03
CA ILE A 13 11.81 -5.16 -5.17
C ILE A 13 11.23 -4.59 -3.88
N ASN A 14 10.31 -3.64 -4.00
CA ASN A 14 9.60 -3.03 -2.89
C ASN A 14 8.30 -2.35 -3.35
N VAL A 15 7.43 -2.06 -2.39
CA VAL A 15 6.20 -1.27 -2.61
C VAL A 15 6.13 -0.18 -1.56
N ASP A 16 5.83 1.05 -1.95
CA ASP A 16 5.47 2.13 -1.03
C ASP A 16 4.05 2.58 -1.33
N SER A 17 3.25 2.80 -0.29
CA SER A 17 1.84 3.15 -0.42
C SER A 17 1.43 4.24 0.56
N VAL A 18 0.45 5.03 0.14
CA VAL A 18 -0.13 6.13 0.93
C VAL A 18 -1.63 5.93 0.95
N ILE A 19 -2.22 5.90 2.14
CA ILE A 19 -3.67 5.89 2.36
C ILE A 19 -4.06 7.27 2.89
N VAL A 20 -5.04 7.91 2.23
CA VAL A 20 -5.62 9.17 2.68
C VAL A 20 -7.05 8.93 3.13
N ALA A 21 -7.29 9.22 4.41
CA ALA A 21 -8.57 9.06 5.08
C ALA A 21 -8.64 9.99 6.29
N GLU A 22 -9.80 10.61 6.50
CA GLU A 22 -10.05 11.41 7.70
C GLU A 22 -10.29 10.51 8.93
N GLU A 23 -11.09 9.47 8.77
CA GLU A 23 -11.34 8.45 9.78
C GLU A 23 -11.52 7.07 9.10
N PRO A 24 -11.19 5.95 9.78
CA PRO A 24 -10.56 5.87 11.11
C PRO A 24 -9.05 6.15 11.06
N LYS A 25 -8.46 6.51 12.21
CA LYS A 25 -6.99 6.56 12.36
C LYS A 25 -6.34 5.20 12.07
N LEU A 26 -5.50 5.14 11.04
CA LEU A 26 -4.90 3.88 10.58
C LEU A 26 -3.62 3.46 11.32
N ARG A 27 -3.07 4.31 12.19
CA ARG A 27 -1.76 4.06 12.84
C ARG A 27 -1.68 2.69 13.54
N GLY A 28 -2.76 2.25 14.20
CA GLY A 28 -2.81 0.94 14.89
C GLY A 28 -2.92 -0.26 13.95
N HIS A 29 -3.17 -0.04 12.66
CA HIS A 29 -3.39 -1.10 11.67
C HIS A 29 -2.26 -1.22 10.65
N ILE A 30 -1.35 -0.23 10.58
CA ILE A 30 -0.28 -0.16 9.57
C ILE A 30 0.57 -1.43 9.54
N ASP A 31 1.00 -1.94 10.70
CA ASP A 31 1.87 -3.13 10.75
C ASP A 31 1.15 -4.39 10.28
N THR A 32 -0.13 -4.55 10.65
CA THR A 32 -0.97 -5.65 10.17
C THR A 32 -1.18 -5.59 8.66
N MET A 33 -1.50 -4.40 8.13
CA MET A 33 -1.64 -4.18 6.68
C MET A 33 -0.34 -4.51 5.94
N ARG A 34 0.81 -4.06 6.47
CA ARG A 34 2.13 -4.33 5.91
C ARG A 34 2.38 -5.83 5.79
N ASN A 35 2.13 -6.59 6.86
CA ASN A 35 2.32 -8.04 6.87
C ASN A 35 1.38 -8.76 5.90
N HIS A 36 0.12 -8.32 5.81
CA HIS A 36 -0.85 -8.91 4.87
C HIS A 36 -0.44 -8.66 3.41
N LEU A 37 -0.03 -7.44 3.08
CA LEU A 37 0.44 -7.09 1.73
C LEU A 37 1.71 -7.87 1.37
N ALA A 38 2.68 -7.92 2.29
CA ALA A 38 3.92 -8.67 2.10
C ALA A 38 3.67 -10.15 1.85
N LYS A 39 2.78 -10.78 2.65
CA LYS A 39 2.35 -12.16 2.46
C LYS A 39 1.65 -12.39 1.13
N ALA A 40 0.75 -11.48 0.73
CA ALA A 40 0.03 -11.58 -0.54
C ALA A 40 0.96 -11.45 -1.77
N MET A 41 2.02 -10.65 -1.64
CA MET A 41 3.03 -10.45 -2.69
C MET A 41 4.17 -11.46 -2.66
N GLY A 42 4.34 -12.18 -1.54
CA GLY A 42 5.45 -13.12 -1.34
C GLY A 42 6.81 -12.43 -1.15
N ILE A 43 6.83 -11.26 -0.50
CA ILE A 43 8.06 -10.50 -0.22
C ILE A 43 8.22 -10.25 1.28
N ASP A 44 9.42 -9.85 1.69
CA ASP A 44 9.71 -9.46 3.07
C ASP A 44 8.88 -8.24 3.50
N PRO A 45 8.27 -8.22 4.71
CA PRO A 45 7.52 -7.07 5.20
C PRO A 45 8.31 -5.77 5.25
N GLY A 46 9.62 -5.82 5.47
CA GLY A 46 10.51 -4.66 5.43
C GLY A 46 10.63 -4.02 4.04
N ARG A 47 10.15 -4.69 2.98
CA ARG A 47 10.06 -4.15 1.61
C ARG A 47 8.69 -3.52 1.30
N VAL A 48 7.81 -3.37 2.30
CA VAL A 48 6.48 -2.76 2.15
C VAL A 48 6.35 -1.51 3.02
N GLY A 49 6.23 -0.36 2.38
CA GLY A 49 5.91 0.92 3.00
C GLY A 49 4.41 1.20 2.98
N ILE A 50 3.86 1.62 4.12
CA ILE A 50 2.50 2.14 4.23
C ILE A 50 2.56 3.42 5.05
N LYS A 51 2.06 4.51 4.46
CA LYS A 51 1.88 5.80 5.10
C LYS A 51 0.39 6.10 5.16
N ALA A 52 -0.03 6.80 6.22
CA ALA A 52 -1.39 7.28 6.37
C ALA A 52 -1.37 8.80 6.53
N SER A 53 -2.30 9.48 5.87
CA SER A 53 -2.47 10.93 5.95
C SER A 53 -3.96 11.29 5.88
N THR A 54 -4.26 12.54 6.20
CA THR A 54 -5.58 13.17 6.07
C THR A 54 -5.61 14.04 4.83
N SER A 55 -6.80 14.41 4.38
CA SER A 55 -6.97 15.38 3.28
C SER A 55 -7.18 16.81 3.79
N GLU A 56 -6.90 17.04 5.08
CA GLU A 56 -7.12 18.33 5.75
C GLU A 56 -8.55 18.85 5.54
N GLN A 57 -9.54 17.95 5.59
CA GLN A 57 -10.97 18.26 5.36
C GLN A 57 -11.30 18.78 3.94
N LEU A 58 -10.39 18.57 2.97
CA LEU A 58 -10.60 18.96 1.57
C LEU A 58 -11.13 17.81 0.71
N GLY A 59 -12.03 18.15 -0.22
CA GLY A 59 -12.57 17.19 -1.18
C GLY A 59 -13.45 16.10 -0.54
N PHE A 60 -13.70 15.03 -1.30
CA PHE A 60 -14.60 13.96 -0.84
C PHE A 60 -14.03 13.15 0.32
N VAL A 61 -12.70 12.99 0.37
CA VAL A 61 -12.02 12.33 1.49
C VAL A 61 -12.22 13.17 2.76
N GLY A 62 -12.06 14.49 2.64
CA GLY A 62 -12.25 15.45 3.72
C GLY A 62 -13.65 15.48 4.29
N ARG A 63 -14.65 15.26 3.43
CA ARG A 63 -16.06 15.11 3.80
C ARG A 63 -16.44 13.70 4.31
N GLN A 64 -15.46 12.81 4.46
CA GLN A 64 -15.66 11.43 4.92
C GLN A 64 -16.57 10.59 4.01
N GLU A 65 -16.65 10.95 2.72
CA GLU A 65 -17.44 10.22 1.71
C GLU A 65 -16.67 9.02 1.15
N GLY A 66 -15.36 8.93 1.41
CA GLY A 66 -14.51 7.83 0.97
C GLY A 66 -13.06 7.97 1.40
N MET A 67 -12.24 7.02 0.95
CA MET A 67 -10.80 6.96 1.18
C MET A 67 -10.06 6.83 -0.16
N VAL A 68 -8.81 7.24 -0.20
CA VAL A 68 -7.93 7.06 -1.38
C VAL A 68 -6.69 6.28 -0.98
N ALA A 69 -6.19 5.43 -1.88
CA ALA A 69 -4.91 4.78 -1.74
C ALA A 69 -4.09 4.91 -3.02
N TRP A 70 -2.83 5.26 -2.88
CA TRP A 70 -1.83 5.20 -3.95
C TRP A 70 -0.77 4.18 -3.58
N ALA A 71 -0.24 3.48 -4.57
CA ALA A 71 0.87 2.55 -4.40
C ALA A 71 1.83 2.67 -5.59
N VAL A 72 3.12 2.66 -5.29
CA VAL A 72 4.21 2.60 -6.27
C VAL A 72 5.00 1.35 -5.97
N ALA A 73 5.20 0.50 -6.98
CA ALA A 73 5.98 -0.71 -6.87
C ALA A 73 7.19 -0.62 -7.80
N LEU A 74 8.37 -0.90 -7.26
CA LEU A 74 9.56 -1.14 -8.08
C LEU A 74 9.63 -2.64 -8.38
N VAL A 75 9.79 -2.95 -9.66
CA VAL A 75 9.99 -4.31 -10.15
C VAL A 75 11.29 -4.37 -10.93
N ASP A 76 11.93 -5.53 -10.91
CA ASP A 76 13.16 -5.77 -11.65
C ASP A 76 13.10 -7.14 -12.31
N GLU A 77 13.89 -7.32 -13.36
CA GLU A 77 14.09 -8.63 -13.97
C GLU A 77 14.73 -9.58 -12.94
N LYS A 78 14.30 -10.84 -12.95
CA LYS A 78 14.88 -11.88 -12.10
C LYS A 78 16.21 -12.40 -12.64
#